data_AF-A0A2M7WZL2-F1
#
_entry.id   AF-A0A2M7WZL2-F1
#
_cell.length_a   1.000
_cell.length_b   1.000
_cell.length_c   1.000
_cell.angle_alpha   90.00
_cell.angle_beta   90.00
_cell.angle_gamma   90.00
#
_symmetry.space_group_name_H-M   'P 1'
#
loop_
_entity.id
_entity.type
_entity.pdbx_description
1 polymer ?
#
loop_
_entity_poly.entity_id
_entity_poly.type
_entity_poly.pdbx_seq_one_letter_code
_entity_poly.pdbx_strand_id
1 'polypeptide(L)'
;FDLTPCYPVDADIEHWHATARAACAAFGDDVYAEFKAWCDRYFFLKHRNETRGVGGLFFDDLNRWPFARSFAFMRAIGDAFLPAYLPIVERRKDTPYGERERQFQLYRRGRYVEFNLVHDRGTLFGLQSGGRTESILMSLPPLVRWEYAWRPEPGSAEARLDDYLRPREWLRG
;
A
#
# COMPACT_ATOMS: atom_id res chain seq x y z
N PHE A 1 7.34 -1.97 -1.81
CA PHE A 1 6.52 -1.78 -0.58
C PHE A 1 5.39 -0.81 -0.87
N ASP A 2 4.27 -0.88 -0.15
CA ASP A 2 3.12 0.01 -0.33
C ASP A 2 2.45 0.39 1.01
N LEU A 3 1.68 1.48 1.04
CA LEU A 3 1.03 2.02 2.26
C LEU A 3 -0.49 2.08 2.10
N THR A 4 -1.22 1.57 3.10
CA THR A 4 -2.69 1.53 3.12
C THR A 4 -3.24 2.30 4.34
N PRO A 5 -3.46 3.62 4.24
CA PRO A 5 -4.01 4.42 5.34
C PRO A 5 -5.53 4.23 5.49
N CYS A 6 -6.04 4.43 6.71
CA CYS A 6 -7.47 4.65 6.95
C CYS A 6 -7.79 6.15 7.01
N TYR A 7 -7.02 6.90 7.80
CA TYR A 7 -7.09 8.35 7.87
C TYR A 7 -5.78 8.93 7.32
N PRO A 8 -5.76 9.40 6.06
CA PRO A 8 -4.52 9.82 5.42
C PRO A 8 -4.01 11.15 6.01
N VAL A 9 -2.69 11.25 6.15
CA VAL A 9 -1.99 12.49 6.51
C VAL A 9 -1.00 12.83 5.40
N ASP A 10 -1.15 14.00 4.79
CA ASP A 10 -0.38 14.38 3.59
C ASP A 10 1.13 14.30 3.82
N ALA A 11 1.62 14.78 4.97
CA ALA A 11 3.04 14.74 5.32
C ALA A 11 3.60 13.30 5.46
N ASP A 12 2.77 12.34 5.88
CA ASP A 12 3.23 10.93 5.98
C ASP A 12 3.33 10.29 4.59
N ILE A 13 2.40 10.63 3.70
CA ILE A 13 2.39 10.14 2.32
C ILE A 13 3.54 10.76 1.53
N GLU A 14 3.82 12.05 1.73
CA GLU A 14 4.97 12.72 1.15
C GLU A 14 6.29 12.09 1.65
N HIS A 15 6.43 11.87 2.97
CA HIS A 15 7.58 11.15 3.54
C HIS A 15 7.77 9.76 2.93
N TRP A 16 6.68 9.00 2.82
CA TRP A 16 6.66 7.65 2.25
C TRP A 16 7.20 7.63 0.81
N HIS A 17 6.64 8.48 -0.04
CA HIS A 17 7.02 8.56 -1.45
C HIS A 17 8.38 9.22 -1.66
N ALA A 18 8.77 10.19 -0.84
CA ALA A 18 10.10 10.80 -0.91
C ALA A 18 11.20 9.79 -0.56
N THR A 19 10.96 8.96 0.47
CA THR A 19 11.87 7.87 0.84
C THR A 19 11.97 6.83 -0.27
N ALA A 20 10.85 6.46 -0.90
CA ALA A 20 10.83 5.58 -2.05
C ALA A 20 11.62 6.15 -3.24
N ARG A 21 11.41 7.43 -3.59
CA ARG A 21 12.15 8.11 -4.67
C ARG A 21 13.65 8.15 -4.41
N ALA A 22 14.05 8.47 -3.17
CA ALA A 22 15.45 8.49 -2.77
C ALA A 22 16.12 7.12 -2.94
N ALA A 23 15.43 6.02 -2.59
CA ALA A 23 15.94 4.66 -2.76
C ALA A 23 16.16 4.28 -4.24
N CYS A 24 15.39 4.87 -5.15
CA CYS A 24 15.52 4.65 -6.60
C CYS A 24 16.61 5.51 -7.27
N ALA A 25 17.04 6.62 -6.65
CA ALA A 25 17.86 7.65 -7.30
C ALA A 25 19.17 7.12 -7.92
N ALA A 26 19.85 6.18 -7.26
CA ALA A 26 21.10 5.60 -7.77
C ALA A 26 20.91 4.64 -8.96
N PHE A 27 19.67 4.32 -9.32
CA PHE A 27 19.35 3.29 -10.31
C PHE A 27 18.80 3.84 -11.63
N GLY A 28 18.43 5.13 -11.64
CA GLY A 28 18.00 5.89 -12.82
C GLY A 28 16.84 6.84 -12.49
N ASP A 29 16.74 7.94 -13.23
CA ASP A 29 15.78 9.01 -12.94
C ASP A 29 14.32 8.55 -13.09
N ASP A 30 14.05 7.65 -14.04
CA ASP A 30 12.70 7.14 -14.32
C ASP A 30 12.28 5.97 -13.41
N VAL A 31 13.19 5.41 -12.62
CA VAL A 31 12.96 4.15 -11.87
C VAL A 31 11.83 4.30 -10.86
N TYR A 32 11.79 5.44 -10.14
CA TYR A 32 10.71 5.71 -9.20
C TYR A 32 9.37 5.86 -9.93
N ALA A 33 9.34 6.67 -11.00
CA ALA A 33 8.11 6.92 -11.75
C ALA A 33 7.51 5.63 -12.33
N GLU A 34 8.34 4.77 -12.90
CA GLU A 34 7.95 3.47 -13.46
C GLU A 34 7.33 2.55 -12.40
N PHE A 35 8.04 2.31 -11.29
CA PHE A 35 7.63 1.35 -10.26
C PHE A 35 6.53 1.88 -9.35
N LYS A 36 6.42 3.20 -9.19
CA LYS A 36 5.25 3.83 -8.56
C LYS A 36 4.02 3.66 -9.44
N ALA A 37 4.12 3.97 -10.73
CA ALA A 37 2.99 3.78 -11.65
C ALA A 37 2.57 2.31 -11.74
N TRP A 38 3.52 1.38 -11.66
CA TRP A 38 3.21 -0.05 -11.58
C TRP A 38 2.51 -0.41 -10.26
N CYS A 39 2.96 0.14 -9.13
CA CYS A 39 2.30 -0.04 -7.83
C CYS A 39 0.82 0.40 -7.89
N ASP A 40 0.55 1.56 -8.49
CA ASP A 40 -0.81 2.08 -8.67
C ASP A 40 -1.71 1.14 -9.50
N ARG A 41 -1.15 0.52 -10.55
CA ARG A 41 -1.88 -0.43 -11.41
C ARG A 41 -2.08 -1.80 -10.76
N TYR A 42 -1.09 -2.28 -10.02
CA TYR A 42 -1.11 -3.61 -9.42
C TYR A 42 -2.08 -3.68 -8.24
N PHE A 43 -1.98 -2.71 -7.32
CA PHE A 43 -2.81 -2.67 -6.11
C PHE A 43 -4.13 -1.95 -6.35
N PHE A 44 -4.92 -2.42 -7.32
CA PHE A 44 -6.19 -1.82 -7.73
C PHE A 44 -7.37 -2.80 -7.60
N LEU A 45 -8.42 -2.40 -6.89
CA LEU A 45 -9.64 -3.20 -6.72
C LEU A 45 -10.61 -2.89 -7.86
N LYS A 46 -10.56 -3.66 -8.95
CA LYS A 46 -11.36 -3.42 -10.16
C LYS A 46 -12.87 -3.30 -9.89
N HIS A 47 -13.40 -4.13 -9.00
CA HIS A 47 -14.83 -4.15 -8.66
C HIS A 47 -15.29 -3.01 -7.74
N ARG A 48 -14.35 -2.25 -7.18
CA ARG A 48 -14.60 -1.04 -6.36
C ARG A 48 -14.17 0.24 -7.05
N ASN A 49 -13.38 0.13 -8.12
CA ASN A 49 -12.75 1.26 -8.80
C ASN A 49 -11.92 2.15 -7.85
N GLU A 50 -11.16 1.52 -6.94
CA GLU A 50 -10.31 2.20 -5.96
C GLU A 50 -8.93 1.51 -5.89
N THR A 51 -7.87 2.28 -5.60
CA THR A 51 -6.59 1.68 -5.20
C THR A 51 -6.69 1.09 -3.79
N ARG A 52 -5.88 0.08 -3.49
CA ARG A 52 -5.81 -0.52 -2.13
C ARG A 52 -5.36 0.51 -1.09
N GLY A 53 -4.49 1.43 -1.50
CA GLY A 53 -3.91 2.46 -0.65
C GLY A 53 -3.27 3.56 -1.50
N VAL A 54 -2.27 4.24 -0.93
CA VAL A 54 -1.59 5.38 -1.57
C VAL A 54 -0.35 4.97 -2.38
N GLY A 55 -0.17 3.67 -2.61
CA GLY A 55 0.91 3.13 -3.41
C GLY A 55 2.27 3.11 -2.71
N GLY A 56 3.32 3.16 -3.52
CA GLY A 56 4.71 2.96 -3.12
C GLY A 56 5.49 2.44 -4.33
N LEU A 57 6.21 1.33 -4.18
CA LEU A 57 6.96 0.71 -5.27
C LEU A 57 6.54 -0.74 -5.46
N PHE A 58 6.27 -1.09 -6.71
CA PHE A 58 6.06 -2.46 -7.17
C PHE A 58 6.87 -2.71 -8.44
N PHE A 59 7.54 -3.86 -8.48
CA PHE A 59 8.27 -4.35 -9.64
C PHE A 59 8.27 -5.88 -9.61
N ASP A 60 8.31 -6.46 -10.79
CA ASP A 60 8.39 -7.90 -11.03
C ASP A 60 9.29 -8.11 -12.26
N ASP A 61 9.81 -9.33 -12.45
CA ASP A 61 10.66 -9.68 -13.61
C ASP A 61 11.86 -8.73 -13.85
N LEU A 62 12.44 -8.13 -12.80
CA LEU A 62 13.51 -7.14 -12.93
C LEU A 62 14.87 -7.78 -13.32
N ASN A 63 15.09 -7.92 -14.63
CA ASN A 63 16.29 -8.53 -15.22
C ASN A 63 17.01 -7.63 -16.25
N ARG A 64 16.57 -6.37 -16.41
CA ARG A 64 17.15 -5.41 -17.37
C ARG A 64 18.56 -4.91 -17.02
N TRP A 65 18.99 -5.08 -15.77
CA TRP A 65 20.32 -4.72 -15.30
C TRP A 65 21.17 -5.97 -15.02
N PRO A 66 22.51 -5.84 -15.01
CA PRO A 66 23.37 -6.93 -14.53
C PRO A 66 22.97 -7.36 -13.13
N PHE A 67 23.11 -8.65 -12.83
CA PHE A 67 22.67 -9.26 -11.56
C PHE A 67 23.08 -8.44 -10.32
N ALA A 68 24.34 -8.03 -10.23
CA ALA A 68 24.85 -7.27 -9.10
C ALA A 68 24.09 -5.95 -8.88
N ARG A 69 23.67 -5.28 -9.96
CA ARG A 69 22.89 -4.04 -9.90
C ARG A 69 21.43 -4.31 -9.55
N SER A 70 20.80 -5.34 -10.12
CA SER A 70 19.43 -5.74 -9.73
C SER A 70 19.37 -6.16 -8.26
N PHE A 71 20.38 -6.88 -7.77
CA PHE A 71 20.47 -7.24 -6.35
C PHE A 71 20.69 -6.02 -5.46
N ALA A 72 21.59 -5.11 -5.84
CA ALA A 72 21.80 -3.85 -5.12
C ALA A 72 20.51 -3.03 -5.04
N PHE A 73 19.70 -3.00 -6.12
CA PHE A 73 18.40 -2.35 -6.12
C PHE A 73 17.43 -3.02 -5.14
N MET A 74 17.29 -4.34 -5.19
CA MET A 74 16.42 -5.07 -4.26
C MET A 74 16.79 -4.80 -2.78
N ARG A 75 18.10 -4.77 -2.45
CA ARG A 75 18.56 -4.40 -1.11
C ARG A 75 18.17 -2.97 -0.75
N ALA A 76 18.43 -2.01 -1.63
CA ALA A 76 18.09 -0.60 -1.40
C ALA A 76 16.59 -0.40 -1.12
N ILE A 77 15.72 -1.11 -1.85
CA ILE A 77 14.27 -1.07 -1.59
C ILE A 77 13.90 -1.73 -0.26
N GLY A 78 14.53 -2.86 0.10
CA GLY A 78 14.34 -3.51 1.39
C GLY A 78 14.76 -2.61 2.56
N ASP A 79 15.96 -2.02 2.47
CA ASP A 79 16.54 -1.13 3.48
C ASP A 79 15.72 0.16 3.65
N ALA A 80 15.08 0.64 2.58
CA ALA A 80 14.25 1.85 2.60
C ALA A 80 12.89 1.68 3.30
N PHE A 81 12.40 0.45 3.48
CA PHE A 81 11.08 0.24 4.08
C PHE A 81 10.98 0.73 5.53
N LEU A 82 11.98 0.41 6.38
CA LEU A 82 11.95 0.81 7.79
C LEU A 82 12.05 2.34 7.98
N PRO A 83 12.98 3.06 7.32
CA PRO A 83 12.99 4.53 7.31
C PRO A 83 11.70 5.15 6.77
N ALA A 84 11.02 4.50 5.82
CA ALA A 84 9.74 4.98 5.30
C ALA A 84 8.59 4.78 6.31
N TYR A 85 8.51 3.61 6.95
CA TYR A 85 7.35 3.22 7.76
C TYR A 85 7.46 3.58 9.24
N LEU A 86 8.61 3.34 9.88
CA LEU A 86 8.74 3.52 11.33
C LEU A 86 8.44 4.96 11.80
N PRO A 87 8.89 6.02 11.12
CA PRO A 87 8.54 7.38 11.54
C PRO A 87 7.04 7.67 11.48
N ILE A 88 6.31 7.03 10.56
CA ILE A 88 4.84 7.16 10.48
C ILE A 88 4.22 6.49 11.71
N VAL A 89 4.64 5.27 12.04
CA VAL A 89 4.14 4.56 13.23
C VAL A 89 4.42 5.35 14.50
N GLU A 90 5.65 5.83 14.69
CA GLU A 90 6.04 6.62 15.87
C GLU A 90 5.21 7.90 16.02
N ARG A 91 4.91 8.60 14.91
CA ARG A 91 4.06 9.81 14.94
C ARG A 91 2.60 9.52 15.26
N ARG A 92 2.09 8.33 14.92
CA ARG A 92 0.65 8.06 14.90
C ARG A 92 0.17 7.08 15.97
N LYS A 93 1.05 6.25 16.54
CA LYS A 93 0.68 5.19 17.48
C LYS A 93 -0.12 5.67 18.69
N ASP A 94 0.16 6.89 19.17
CA ASP A 94 -0.50 7.50 20.33
C ASP A 94 -1.64 8.48 19.95
N THR A 95 -2.01 8.54 18.67
CA THR A 95 -3.13 9.39 18.23
C THR A 95 -4.44 8.86 18.81
N PRO A 96 -5.21 9.67 19.57
CA PRO A 96 -6.49 9.23 20.10
C PRO A 96 -7.46 8.83 18.99
N TYR A 97 -8.18 7.74 19.19
CA TYR A 97 -9.23 7.28 18.29
C TYR A 97 -10.42 6.76 19.11
N GLY A 98 -11.62 6.90 18.57
CA GLY A 98 -12.85 6.41 19.18
C GLY A 98 -13.43 5.20 18.45
N GLU A 99 -14.64 4.83 18.86
CA GLU A 99 -15.37 3.71 18.25
C GLU A 99 -15.65 3.96 16.77
N ARG A 100 -15.97 5.21 16.39
CA ARG A 100 -16.21 5.58 14.99
C ARG A 100 -15.00 5.27 14.11
N GLU A 101 -13.82 5.73 14.54
CA GLU A 101 -12.57 5.50 13.80
C GLU A 101 -12.20 4.02 13.74
N ARG A 102 -12.47 3.27 14.82
CA ARG A 102 -12.29 1.83 14.86
C ARG A 102 -13.22 1.11 13.88
N GLN A 103 -14.50 1.45 13.84
CA GLN A 103 -15.47 0.83 12.92
C GLN A 103 -15.15 1.11 11.45
N PHE A 104 -14.66 2.32 11.15
CA PHE A 104 -14.17 2.63 9.81
C PHE A 104 -12.88 1.86 9.46
N GLN A 105 -11.94 1.72 10.39
CA GLN A 105 -10.75 0.89 10.18
C GLN A 105 -11.12 -0.57 9.87
N LEU A 106 -12.07 -1.15 10.61
CA LEU A 106 -12.55 -2.53 10.35
C LEU A 106 -13.23 -2.64 8.99
N TYR A 107 -13.98 -1.61 8.58
CA TYR A 107 -14.58 -1.55 7.25
C TYR A 107 -13.52 -1.47 6.14
N ARG A 108 -12.50 -0.61 6.29
CA ARG A 108 -11.40 -0.49 5.31
C ARG A 108 -10.53 -1.74 5.25
N ARG A 109 -10.34 -2.45 6.36
CA ARG A 109 -9.74 -3.79 6.37
C ARG A 109 -10.51 -4.80 5.51
N GLY A 110 -11.82 -4.59 5.31
CA GLY A 110 -12.65 -5.35 4.37
C GLY A 110 -12.13 -5.27 2.95
N ARG A 111 -11.72 -4.07 2.52
CA ARG A 111 -11.10 -3.86 1.20
C ARG A 111 -9.73 -4.51 1.08
N TYR A 112 -8.94 -4.50 2.15
CA TYR A 112 -7.65 -5.20 2.18
C TYR A 112 -7.83 -6.71 1.98
N VAL A 113 -8.81 -7.32 2.65
CA VAL A 113 -9.19 -8.72 2.47
C VAL A 113 -9.72 -8.98 1.06
N GLU A 114 -10.61 -8.13 0.54
CA GLU A 114 -11.12 -8.23 -0.83
C GLU A 114 -9.97 -8.26 -1.85
N PHE A 115 -8.96 -7.40 -1.70
CA PHE A 115 -7.80 -7.40 -2.61
C PHE A 115 -7.01 -8.71 -2.54
N ASN A 116 -6.60 -9.13 -1.33
CA ASN A 116 -5.72 -10.30 -1.19
C ASN A 116 -6.41 -11.60 -1.65
N LEU A 117 -7.72 -11.74 -1.41
CA LEU A 117 -8.44 -12.96 -1.77
C LEU A 117 -8.94 -13.00 -3.21
N VAL A 118 -9.08 -11.86 -3.89
CA VAL A 118 -9.68 -11.78 -5.24
C VAL A 118 -8.68 -11.40 -6.32
N HIS A 119 -7.69 -10.56 -6.01
CA HIS A 119 -6.81 -9.94 -7.02
C HIS A 119 -5.34 -10.29 -6.84
N ASP A 120 -4.88 -10.54 -5.62
CA ASP A 120 -3.46 -10.81 -5.37
C ASP A 120 -3.03 -12.15 -5.99
N ARG A 121 -2.17 -12.06 -7.02
CA ARG A 121 -1.68 -13.23 -7.76
C ARG A 121 -0.93 -14.20 -6.85
N GLY A 122 -0.16 -13.67 -5.89
CA GLY A 122 0.63 -14.48 -4.97
C GLY A 122 -0.24 -15.32 -4.04
N THR A 123 -1.26 -14.71 -3.43
CA THR A 123 -2.22 -15.38 -2.56
C THR A 123 -3.01 -16.45 -3.32
N LEU A 124 -3.59 -16.11 -4.48
CA LEU A 124 -4.37 -17.05 -5.29
C LEU A 124 -3.55 -18.27 -5.70
N PHE A 125 -2.36 -18.05 -6.27
CA PHE A 125 -1.48 -19.13 -6.69
C PHE A 125 -1.03 -19.98 -5.50
N GLY A 126 -0.61 -19.36 -4.40
CA GLY A 126 -0.15 -20.06 -3.19
C GLY A 126 -1.21 -21.01 -2.63
N LEU A 127 -2.47 -20.58 -2.56
CA LEU A 127 -3.57 -21.42 -2.08
C LEU A 127 -3.91 -22.55 -3.06
N GLN A 128 -3.93 -22.27 -4.36
CA GLN A 128 -4.28 -23.26 -5.39
C GLN A 128 -3.19 -24.32 -5.59
N SER A 129 -1.93 -23.98 -5.34
CA SER A 129 -0.77 -24.87 -5.50
C SER A 129 -0.44 -25.69 -4.26
N GLY A 130 -1.21 -25.58 -3.17
CA GLY A 130 -0.94 -26.29 -1.92
C GLY A 130 0.22 -25.72 -1.10
N GLY A 131 0.52 -24.43 -1.25
CA GLY A 131 1.50 -23.73 -0.43
C GLY A 131 1.11 -23.67 1.06
N ARG A 132 2.03 -23.23 1.92
CA ARG A 132 1.79 -23.18 3.38
C ARG A 132 0.77 -22.10 3.74
N THR A 133 -0.49 -22.51 3.92
CA THR A 133 -1.65 -21.63 4.18
C THR A 133 -1.41 -20.55 5.24
N GLU A 134 -0.88 -20.92 6.41
CA GLU A 134 -0.61 -19.97 7.50
C GLU A 134 0.38 -18.85 7.12
N SER A 135 1.29 -19.11 6.18
CA SER A 135 2.22 -18.07 5.70
C SER A 135 1.56 -17.17 4.65
N ILE A 136 0.69 -17.74 3.82
CA ILE A 136 -0.03 -17.01 2.77
C ILE A 136 -1.07 -16.08 3.38
N LEU A 137 -1.85 -16.57 4.35
CA LEU A 137 -2.92 -15.81 4.99
C LEU A 137 -2.45 -14.93 6.15
N MET A 138 -1.14 -14.90 6.46
CA MET A 138 -0.55 -13.95 7.41
C MET A 138 -0.85 -12.48 7.05
N SER A 139 -1.13 -12.20 5.78
CA SER A 139 -1.54 -10.88 5.31
C SER A 139 -2.92 -10.45 5.82
N LEU A 140 -3.78 -11.38 6.25
CA LEU A 140 -5.15 -11.05 6.64
C LEU A 140 -5.19 -10.34 8.02
N PRO A 141 -5.98 -9.27 8.15
CA PRO A 141 -6.11 -8.56 9.42
C PRO A 141 -6.85 -9.41 10.46
N PRO A 142 -6.62 -9.18 11.77
CA PRO A 142 -7.21 -9.99 12.84
C PRO A 142 -8.73 -9.83 12.95
N LEU A 143 -9.27 -8.67 12.56
CA LEU A 143 -10.69 -8.36 12.55
C LEU A 143 -11.01 -7.48 11.35
N VAL A 144 -12.19 -7.70 10.79
CA VAL A 144 -12.69 -7.04 9.59
C VAL A 144 -14.21 -6.94 9.66
N ARG A 145 -14.78 -5.93 9.00
CA ARG A 145 -16.22 -5.69 8.95
C ARG A 145 -16.66 -5.46 7.50
N TRP A 146 -17.81 -5.99 7.14
CA TRP A 146 -18.52 -5.65 5.90
C TRP A 146 -19.88 -5.09 6.26
N GLU A 147 -20.34 -4.11 5.48
CA GLU A 147 -21.61 -3.46 5.69
C GLU A 147 -22.25 -3.15 4.33
N TYR A 148 -23.53 -3.48 4.20
CA TYR A 148 -24.29 -3.28 2.97
C TYR A 148 -24.49 -1.80 2.67
N ALA A 149 -24.18 -1.39 1.44
CA ALA A 149 -24.39 -0.02 0.94
C ALA A 149 -23.79 1.11 1.81
N TRP A 150 -22.82 0.80 2.67
CA TRP A 150 -22.18 1.81 3.52
C TRP A 150 -21.50 2.90 2.70
N ARG A 151 -21.66 4.14 3.14
CA ARG A 151 -20.97 5.33 2.61
C ARG A 151 -20.56 6.22 3.78
N PRO A 152 -19.41 6.90 3.69
CA PRO A 152 -19.02 7.86 4.71
C PRO A 152 -19.97 9.06 4.70
N GLU A 153 -20.13 9.71 5.86
CA GLU A 153 -20.86 10.98 5.94
C GLU A 153 -20.13 12.05 5.10
N PRO A 154 -20.85 12.84 4.26
CA PRO A 154 -20.21 13.90 3.49
C PRO A 154 -19.46 14.90 4.38
N GLY A 155 -18.23 15.26 3.97
CA GLY A 155 -17.36 16.18 4.73
C GLY A 155 -16.65 15.55 5.93
N SER A 156 -16.87 14.26 6.20
CA SER A 156 -16.16 13.53 7.26
C SER A 156 -14.71 13.20 6.89
N ALA A 157 -13.91 12.81 7.89
CA ALA A 157 -12.54 12.37 7.68
C ALA A 157 -12.48 11.05 6.89
N GLU A 158 -13.52 10.22 6.97
CA GLU A 158 -13.71 8.99 6.22
C GLU A 158 -13.97 9.29 4.73
N ALA A 159 -14.81 10.29 4.44
CA ALA A 159 -15.09 10.71 3.06
C ALA A 159 -13.84 11.28 2.37
N ARG A 160 -12.96 11.94 3.13
CA ARG A 160 -11.68 12.44 2.61
C ARG A 160 -10.79 11.32 2.04
N LEU A 161 -10.91 10.08 2.51
CA LEU A 161 -10.07 8.97 2.02
C LEU A 161 -10.26 8.72 0.51
N ASP A 162 -11.46 8.94 -0.03
CA ASP A 162 -11.77 8.69 -1.44
C ASP A 162 -10.88 9.52 -2.39
N ASP A 163 -10.44 10.71 -1.96
CA ASP A 163 -9.51 11.55 -2.73
C ASP A 163 -8.11 10.94 -2.89
N TYR A 164 -7.77 9.98 -2.02
CA TYR A 164 -6.46 9.32 -1.93
C TYR A 164 -6.44 7.94 -2.57
N LEU A 165 -7.59 7.29 -2.72
CA LEU A 165 -7.70 5.92 -3.26
C LEU A 165 -7.77 5.88 -4.79
N ARG A 166 -6.96 6.72 -5.43
CA ARG A 166 -6.78 6.83 -6.88
C ARG A 166 -5.32 7.14 -7.19
N PRO A 167 -4.81 6.73 -8.37
CA PRO A 167 -3.47 7.09 -8.80
C PRO A 167 -3.27 8.61 -8.76
N ARG A 168 -2.22 9.07 -8.07
CA ARG A 168 -1.92 10.49 -7.88
C ARG A 168 -0.42 10.72 -7.74
N GLU A 169 0.07 11.85 -8.22
CA GLU A 169 1.43 12.31 -7.94
C GLU A 169 1.51 12.94 -6.55
N TRP A 170 2.33 12.33 -5.69
CA TRP A 170 2.46 12.69 -4.27
C TRP A 170 3.59 13.69 -4.01
N LEU A 171 4.62 13.67 -4.86
CA LEU A 171 5.77 14.56 -4.77
C LEU A 171 5.60 15.68 -5.77
N ARG A 172 5.83 16.92 -5.33
CA ARG A 172 6.01 18.04 -6.26
C ARG A 172 7.44 17.94 -6.82
N GLY A 173 7.57 18.17 -8.14
CA GLY A 173 8.86 18.21 -8.83
C GLY A 173 9.79 19.25 -8.26
#